data_AF-A0A2T5H6J1-F1
#
_entry.id   AF-A0A2T5H6J1-F1
#
_cell.length_a   1.000
_cell.length_b   1.000
_cell.length_c   1.000
_cell.angle_alpha   90.00
_cell.angle_beta   90.00
_cell.angle_gamma   90.00
#
_symmetry.space_group_name_H-M   'P 1'
#
loop_
_entity.id
_entity.type
_entity.pdbx_description
1 polymer ?
#
loop_
_entity_poly.entity_id
_entity_poly.type
_entity_poly.pdbx_seq_one_letter_code
_entity_poly.pdbx_strand_id
1 'polypeptide(L)'
;MSNSSNEITKAFWALGDYFSRLGGAGRYFNMPESDIPLYIACQLAHIHWPTFDPKEYVVPQFMEAASPVLEKVHTHLDRVRAQDGELADLIYDFVSFANSKLKENDRSSRWNKFCEWVDRTYAQPINPPDAAQ
;
A
#
# COMPACT_ATOMS: atom_id res chain seq x y z
N MET A 1 -1.08 12.34 13.89
CA MET A 1 -0.84 11.04 13.21
C MET A 1 -1.24 9.94 14.17
N SER A 2 -2.16 9.06 13.76
CA SER A 2 -2.56 7.90 14.57
C SER A 2 -1.41 6.89 14.66
N ASN A 3 -1.44 5.99 15.64
CA ASN A 3 -0.45 4.93 15.76
C ASN A 3 -0.42 4.05 14.49
N SER A 4 -1.59 3.78 13.90
CA SER A 4 -1.75 3.05 12.65
C SER A 4 -1.04 3.74 11.47
N SER A 5 -1.22 5.04 11.30
CA SER A 5 -0.52 5.83 10.26
C SER A 5 1.02 5.76 10.41
N ASN A 6 1.51 5.78 11.65
CA ASN A 6 2.94 5.64 11.93
C ASN A 6 3.46 4.24 11.57
N GLU A 7 2.72 3.18 11.89
CA GLU A 7 3.12 1.81 11.56
C GLU A 7 3.09 1.56 10.03
N ILE A 8 2.11 2.12 9.30
CA ILE A 8 2.09 2.11 7.83
C ILE A 8 3.34 2.78 7.26
N THR A 9 3.69 3.95 7.81
CA THR A 9 4.88 4.71 7.39
C THR A 9 6.16 3.91 7.64
N LYS A 10 6.29 3.26 8.80
CA LYS A 10 7.43 2.40 9.13
C LYS A 10 7.54 1.19 8.20
N ALA A 11 6.40 0.56 7.86
CA ALA A 11 6.35 -0.54 6.91
C ALA A 11 6.85 -0.10 5.52
N PHE A 12 6.36 1.04 5.04
CA PHE A 12 6.78 1.65 3.78
C PHE A 12 8.28 1.99 3.77
N TRP A 13 8.79 2.65 4.83
CA TRP A 13 10.21 2.97 4.94
C TRP A 13 11.10 1.76 5.08
N ALA A 14 10.66 0.67 5.74
CA ALA A 14 11.44 -0.55 5.83
C ALA A 14 11.76 -1.13 4.43
N LEU A 15 10.78 -1.14 3.53
CA LEU A 15 11.01 -1.54 2.12
C LEU A 15 11.85 -0.51 1.36
N GLY A 16 11.52 0.77 1.49
CA GLY A 16 12.25 1.86 0.83
C GLY A 16 13.73 1.85 1.19
N ASP A 17 14.06 1.77 2.48
CA ASP A 17 15.42 1.68 2.99
C ASP A 17 16.15 0.45 2.48
N TYR A 18 15.47 -0.70 2.46
CA TYR A 18 16.04 -1.96 1.96
C TYR A 18 16.43 -1.82 0.48
N PHE A 19 15.51 -1.42 -0.39
CA PHE A 19 15.79 -1.26 -1.81
C PHE A 19 16.75 -0.12 -2.12
N SER A 20 16.79 0.94 -1.28
CA SER A 20 17.75 2.03 -1.43
C SER A 20 19.18 1.59 -1.10
N ARG A 21 19.38 0.72 -0.10
CA ARG A 21 20.71 0.25 0.32
C ARG A 21 21.36 -0.72 -0.68
N LEU A 22 20.56 -1.41 -1.48
CA LEU A 22 21.05 -2.42 -2.40
C LEU A 22 21.63 -1.85 -3.71
N GLY A 23 21.56 -0.53 -3.93
CA GLY A 23 22.21 0.15 -5.05
C GLY A 23 21.97 -0.54 -6.40
N GLY A 24 20.72 -0.54 -6.90
CA GLY A 24 20.34 -1.16 -8.18
C GLY A 24 20.39 -2.70 -8.21
N ALA A 25 21.31 -3.35 -7.51
CA ALA A 25 21.56 -4.80 -7.57
C ALA A 25 20.53 -5.66 -6.82
N GLY A 26 19.86 -5.09 -5.81
CA GLY A 26 18.77 -5.76 -5.11
C GLY A 26 17.38 -5.41 -5.60
N ARG A 27 17.29 -4.61 -6.66
CA ARG A 27 16.04 -4.39 -7.40
C ARG A 27 15.98 -5.43 -8.51
N TYR A 28 14.80 -6.02 -8.72
CA TYR A 28 14.61 -6.81 -9.92
C TYR A 28 14.65 -5.91 -11.16
N PHE A 29 14.91 -6.50 -12.33
CA PHE A 29 15.08 -5.74 -13.57
C PHE A 29 13.86 -4.85 -13.87
N ASN A 30 14.11 -3.54 -14.06
CA ASN A 30 13.08 -2.51 -14.30
C ASN A 30 12.01 -2.41 -13.20
N MET A 31 12.35 -2.69 -11.94
CA MET A 31 11.44 -2.47 -10.81
C MET A 31 10.97 -0.99 -10.77
N PRO A 32 9.67 -0.73 -10.97
CA PRO A 32 9.12 0.62 -10.85
C PRO A 32 9.11 1.06 -9.37
N GLU A 33 9.33 2.34 -9.09
CA GLU A 33 9.28 2.85 -7.70
C GLU A 33 7.89 2.65 -7.09
N SER A 34 6.84 2.62 -7.91
CA SER A 34 5.47 2.37 -7.45
C SER A 34 5.24 0.99 -6.84
N ASP A 35 6.11 0.01 -7.08
CA ASP A 35 5.91 -1.33 -6.55
C ASP A 35 6.04 -1.39 -5.03
N ILE A 36 6.85 -0.51 -4.45
CA ILE A 36 7.01 -0.41 -2.99
C ILE A 36 5.70 0.04 -2.32
N PRO A 37 5.11 1.21 -2.67
CA PRO A 37 3.83 1.60 -2.11
C PRO A 37 2.68 0.67 -2.55
N LEU A 38 2.75 0.07 -3.75
CA LEU A 38 1.75 -0.91 -4.20
C LEU A 38 1.65 -2.09 -3.25
N TYR A 39 2.79 -2.66 -2.85
CA TYR A 39 2.82 -3.78 -1.93
C TYR A 39 2.16 -3.42 -0.60
N ILE A 40 2.56 -2.30 0.01
CA ILE A 40 1.99 -1.85 1.29
C ILE A 40 0.47 -1.66 1.16
N ALA A 41 0.02 -0.97 0.11
CA ALA A 41 -1.40 -0.72 -0.09
C ALA A 41 -2.19 -2.02 -0.32
N CYS A 42 -1.64 -2.99 -1.05
CA CYS A 42 -2.26 -4.30 -1.25
C CYS A 42 -2.38 -5.09 0.06
N GLN A 43 -1.36 -5.05 0.93
CA GLN A 43 -1.44 -5.72 2.22
C GLN A 43 -2.50 -5.06 3.12
N LEU A 44 -2.57 -3.73 3.16
CA LEU A 44 -3.60 -3.02 3.91
C LEU A 44 -5.01 -3.31 3.37
N ALA A 45 -5.18 -3.34 2.04
CA ALA A 45 -6.42 -3.73 1.40
C ALA A 45 -6.84 -5.17 1.75
N HIS A 46 -5.89 -6.10 1.83
CA HIS A 46 -6.16 -7.48 2.27
C HIS A 46 -6.54 -7.58 3.76
N ILE A 47 -5.91 -6.78 4.61
CA ILE A 47 -6.28 -6.67 6.03
C ILE A 47 -7.71 -6.14 6.18
N HIS A 48 -8.07 -5.11 5.40
CA HIS A 48 -9.41 -4.55 5.43
C HIS A 48 -10.43 -5.54 4.84
N TRP A 49 -10.14 -6.10 3.65
CA TRP A 49 -11.02 -7.00 2.90
C TRP A 49 -10.30 -8.33 2.62
N PRO A 50 -10.51 -9.38 3.45
CA PRO A 50 -9.81 -10.66 3.29
C PRO A 50 -10.06 -11.38 1.95
N THR A 51 -11.09 -11.01 1.19
CA THR A 51 -11.37 -11.52 -0.15
C THR A 51 -10.54 -10.84 -1.25
N PHE A 52 -9.91 -9.69 -0.96
CA PHE A 52 -8.98 -9.04 -1.87
C PHE A 52 -7.73 -9.92 -2.03
N ASP A 53 -7.33 -10.23 -3.27
CA ASP A 53 -6.11 -11.00 -3.56
C ASP A 53 -4.95 -10.06 -3.98
N PRO A 54 -3.92 -9.87 -3.12
CA PRO A 54 -2.73 -9.09 -3.47
C PRO A 54 -1.99 -9.59 -4.71
N LYS A 55 -2.13 -10.87 -5.08
CA LYS A 55 -1.43 -11.46 -6.23
C LYS A 55 -1.90 -10.90 -7.57
N GLU A 56 -3.07 -10.27 -7.62
CA GLU A 56 -3.53 -9.57 -8.82
C GLU A 56 -2.68 -8.33 -9.16
N TYR A 57 -1.97 -7.78 -8.17
CA TYR A 57 -1.26 -6.50 -8.28
C TYR A 57 0.24 -6.63 -8.00
N VAL A 58 0.63 -7.49 -7.07
CA VAL A 58 2.03 -7.68 -6.68
C VAL A 58 2.66 -8.78 -7.53
N VAL A 59 3.73 -8.43 -8.25
CA VAL A 59 4.44 -9.40 -9.09
C VAL A 59 5.31 -10.36 -8.26
N PRO A 60 5.46 -11.63 -8.67
CA PRO A 60 6.32 -12.59 -7.97
C PRO A 60 7.77 -12.12 -7.78
N GLN A 61 8.32 -11.39 -8.77
CA GLN A 61 9.68 -10.86 -8.71
C GLN A 61 9.87 -9.85 -7.57
N PHE A 62 8.83 -9.07 -7.25
CA PHE A 62 8.86 -8.16 -6.12
C PHE A 62 8.92 -8.95 -4.81
N MET A 63 8.13 -10.02 -4.70
CA MET A 63 8.12 -10.88 -3.50
C MET A 63 9.47 -11.54 -3.27
N GLU A 64 10.09 -12.04 -4.32
CA GLU A 64 11.43 -12.65 -4.27
C GLU A 64 12.48 -11.61 -3.83
N ALA A 65 12.49 -10.44 -4.47
CA ALA A 65 13.45 -9.38 -4.16
C ALA A 65 13.24 -8.80 -2.75
N ALA A 66 12.00 -8.64 -2.29
CA ALA A 66 11.66 -8.10 -0.98
C ALA A 66 11.77 -9.13 0.16
N SER A 67 11.86 -10.42 -0.15
CA SER A 67 11.83 -11.53 0.83
C SER A 67 12.68 -11.28 2.09
N PRO A 68 13.90 -10.72 2.02
CA PRO A 68 14.74 -10.51 3.21
C PRO A 68 14.23 -9.45 4.19
N VAL A 69 13.27 -8.60 3.80
CA VAL A 69 12.71 -7.54 4.65
C VAL A 69 11.22 -7.74 4.97
N LEU A 70 10.54 -8.70 4.33
CA LEU A 70 9.08 -8.88 4.48
C LEU A 70 8.65 -9.13 5.93
N GLU A 71 9.39 -9.91 6.71
CA GLU A 71 9.06 -10.17 8.12
C GLU A 71 8.97 -8.88 8.94
N LYS A 72 9.92 -7.97 8.73
CA LYS A 72 9.92 -6.65 9.40
C LYS A 72 8.74 -5.79 8.94
N VAL A 73 8.41 -5.84 7.66
CA VAL A 73 7.27 -5.11 7.09
C VAL A 73 5.96 -5.63 7.68
N HIS A 74 5.76 -6.95 7.71
CA HIS A 74 4.58 -7.59 8.30
C HIS A 74 4.44 -7.27 9.78
N THR A 75 5.55 -7.26 10.54
CA THR A 75 5.52 -6.86 11.96
C THR A 75 4.92 -5.47 12.18
N HIS A 76 5.17 -4.52 11.28
CA HIS A 76 4.56 -3.20 11.34
C HIS A 76 3.08 -3.22 10.92
N LEU A 77 2.75 -3.95 9.84
CA LEU A 77 1.38 -4.06 9.36
C LEU A 77 0.45 -4.75 10.39
N ASP A 78 0.93 -5.77 11.11
CA ASP A 78 0.19 -6.45 12.17
C ASP A 78 -0.15 -5.55 13.38
N ARG A 79 0.55 -4.41 13.51
CA ARG A 79 0.33 -3.41 14.56
C ARG A 79 -0.63 -2.30 14.13
N VAL A 80 -1.10 -2.33 12.89
CA VAL A 80 -2.20 -1.47 12.44
C VAL A 80 -3.48 -1.96 13.13
N ARG A 81 -4.00 -1.16 14.06
CA ARG A 81 -5.18 -1.48 14.89
C ARG A 81 -6.39 -0.58 14.55
N ALA A 82 -6.37 0.02 13.36
CA ALA A 82 -7.47 0.86 12.89
C ALA A 82 -8.75 0.03 12.73
N GLN A 83 -9.89 0.64 13.07
CA GLN A 83 -11.22 0.06 12.79
C GLN A 83 -11.55 0.23 11.30
N ASP A 84 -12.50 -0.55 10.76
CA ASP A 84 -12.80 -0.61 9.31
C ASP A 84 -12.86 0.77 8.63
N GLY A 85 -13.66 1.71 9.15
CA GLY A 85 -13.76 3.06 8.59
C GLY A 85 -12.45 3.86 8.66
N GLU A 86 -11.72 3.78 9.77
CA GLU A 86 -10.40 4.43 9.90
C GLU A 86 -9.37 3.79 8.97
N LEU A 87 -9.42 2.46 8.79
CA LEU A 87 -8.50 1.74 7.92
C LEU A 87 -8.75 2.08 6.45
N ALA A 88 -10.00 2.24 6.03
CA ALA A 88 -10.38 2.73 4.71
C ALA A 88 -9.77 4.12 4.43
N ASP A 89 -9.93 5.06 5.36
CA ASP A 89 -9.37 6.41 5.26
C ASP A 89 -7.83 6.37 5.19
N LEU A 90 -7.19 5.55 6.04
CA LEU A 90 -5.74 5.38 6.04
C LEU A 90 -5.20 4.79 4.73
N ILE A 91 -5.91 3.83 4.13
CA ILE A 91 -5.55 3.27 2.82
C ILE A 91 -5.65 4.36 1.76
N TYR A 92 -6.75 5.11 1.73
CA TYR A 92 -6.97 6.18 0.76
C TYR A 92 -5.90 7.28 0.89
N ASP A 93 -5.63 7.74 2.12
CA ASP A 93 -4.61 8.74 2.41
C ASP A 93 -3.22 8.27 2.01
N PHE A 94 -2.85 7.02 2.34
CA PHE A 94 -1.55 6.46 1.98
C PHE A 94 -1.36 6.39 0.46
N VAL A 95 -2.39 5.92 -0.26
CA VAL A 95 -2.36 5.79 -1.72
C VAL A 95 -2.30 7.17 -2.38
N SER A 96 -3.10 8.13 -1.91
CA SER A 96 -3.10 9.51 -2.38
C SER A 96 -1.73 10.17 -2.17
N PHE A 97 -1.15 9.99 -0.98
CA PHE A 97 0.19 10.47 -0.66
C PHE A 97 1.23 9.86 -1.61
N ALA A 98 1.27 8.54 -1.75
CA ALA A 98 2.24 7.86 -2.62
C ALA A 98 2.09 8.31 -4.08
N ASN A 99 0.85 8.39 -4.58
CA ASN A 99 0.56 8.82 -5.94
C ASN A 99 1.02 10.27 -6.20
N SER A 100 0.91 11.15 -5.21
CA SER A 100 1.39 12.54 -5.30
C SER A 100 2.92 12.67 -5.38
N LYS A 101 3.67 11.64 -4.95
CA LYS A 101 5.13 11.63 -4.95
C LYS A 101 5.73 10.90 -6.15
N LEU A 102 5.00 9.97 -6.75
CA LEU A 102 5.44 9.21 -7.91
C LEU A 102 5.30 10.02 -9.20
N LYS A 103 6.38 10.09 -9.99
CA LYS A 103 6.32 10.60 -11.37
C LYS A 103 5.65 9.59 -12.27
N GLU A 104 5.18 10.03 -13.43
CA GLU A 104 4.47 9.16 -14.39
C GLU A 104 5.30 7.94 -14.82
N ASN A 105 6.59 8.13 -15.10
CA ASN A 105 7.51 7.06 -15.49
C ASN A 105 7.85 6.08 -14.35
N ASP A 106 7.52 6.43 -13.11
CA ASP A 106 7.78 5.61 -11.92
C ASP A 106 6.56 4.72 -11.58
N ARG A 107 5.44 4.90 -12.30
CA ARG A 107 4.17 4.20 -12.08
C ARG A 107 4.06 2.98 -12.99
N SER A 108 3.85 1.82 -12.40
CA SER A 108 3.47 0.61 -13.12
C SER A 108 2.00 0.64 -13.53
N SER A 109 1.63 -0.12 -14.57
CA SER A 109 0.21 -0.29 -14.93
C SER A 109 -0.61 -0.90 -13.79
N ARG A 110 0.01 -1.74 -12.95
CA ARG A 110 -0.62 -2.33 -11.77
C ARG A 110 -0.88 -1.30 -10.67
N TRP A 111 0.04 -0.35 -10.47
CA TRP A 111 -0.18 0.79 -9.59
C TRP A 111 -1.39 1.61 -10.05
N ASN A 112 -1.45 1.97 -11.33
CA ASN A 112 -2.58 2.73 -11.87
C ASN A 112 -3.92 1.98 -11.69
N LYS A 113 -3.95 0.67 -12.01
CA LYS A 113 -5.12 -0.19 -11.80
C LYS A 113 -5.53 -0.23 -10.31
N PHE A 114 -4.57 -0.27 -9.40
CA PHE A 114 -4.83 -0.26 -7.96
C PHE A 114 -5.38 1.10 -7.49
N CYS A 115 -4.84 2.22 -7.96
CA CYS A 115 -5.40 3.55 -7.67
C CYS A 115 -6.86 3.67 -8.13
N GLU A 116 -7.19 3.21 -9.35
CA GLU A 116 -8.57 3.18 -9.83
C GLU A 116 -9.48 2.29 -8.97
N TRP A 117 -8.95 1.17 -8.46
CA TRP A 117 -9.69 0.32 -7.52
C TRP A 117 -9.92 1.01 -6.17
N VAL A 118 -8.91 1.70 -5.63
CA VAL A 118 -9.00 2.49 -4.39
C VAL A 118 -10.01 3.62 -4.55
N ASP A 119 -9.98 4.38 -5.64
CA ASP A 119 -10.91 5.48 -5.87
C ASP A 119 -12.35 4.97 -5.94
N ARG A 120 -12.60 3.87 -6.65
CA ARG A 120 -13.95 3.25 -6.70
C ARG A 120 -14.41 2.72 -5.36
N THR A 121 -13.48 2.23 -4.54
CA THR A 121 -13.78 1.56 -3.28
C THR A 121 -13.94 2.53 -2.11
N TYR A 122 -13.13 3.59 -2.08
CA TYR A 122 -12.95 4.45 -0.91
C TYR A 122 -13.26 5.94 -1.16
N ALA A 123 -13.43 6.40 -2.41
CA ALA A 123 -13.63 7.84 -2.67
C ALA A 123 -15.04 8.37 -2.34
N GLN A 124 -15.92 7.57 -1.73
CA GLN A 124 -17.23 8.05 -1.27
C GLN A 124 -17.18 8.25 0.25
N PRO A 125 -17.49 9.44 0.78
CA PRO A 125 -17.90 9.54 2.18
C PRO A 125 -19.16 8.68 2.33
N ILE A 126 -19.21 7.86 3.38
CA ILE A 126 -20.47 7.28 3.83
C ILE A 126 -21.38 8.47 4.18
N ASN A 127 -22.24 8.90 3.25
CA ASN A 127 -23.41 9.66 3.65
C ASN A 127 -24.17 8.72 4.59
N PRO A 128 -24.39 9.08 5.87
CA PRO A 128 -25.37 8.35 6.65
C PRO A 128 -26.68 8.40 5.84
N PRO A 129 -27.35 7.26 5.60
CA PRO A 129 -28.67 7.30 4.99
C PRO A 129 -29.52 8.24 5.84
N ASP A 130 -30.18 9.16 5.16
CA ASP A 130 -30.93 10.26 5.72
C ASP A 130 -31.53 9.95 7.08
N ALA A 131 -31.31 10.88 8.02
CA ALA A 131 -32.29 11.15 9.06
C ALA A 131 -33.60 11.58 8.37
N ALA A 132 -34.35 10.59 7.87
CA ALA A 132 -35.72 10.77 7.45
C ALA A 132 -36.55 10.92 8.74
N GLN A 133 -36.96 12.17 8.96
CA GLN A 133 -37.90 12.62 9.99
C GLN A 133 -39.26 11.92 9.88
#